data_AF-A0A377VXA3-F1
#
_entry.id   AF-A0A377VXA3-F1
#
_cell.length_a   1.000
_cell.length_b   1.000
_cell.length_c   1.000
_cell.angle_alpha   90.00
_cell.angle_beta   90.00
_cell.angle_gamma   90.00
#
_symmetry.space_group_name_H-M   'P 1'
#
loop_
_entity.id
_entity.type
_entity.pdbx_description
1 polymer ?
#
loop_
_entity_poly.entity_id
_entity_poly.type
_entity_poly.pdbx_seq_one_letter_code
_entity_poly.pdbx_strand_id
1 'polypeptide(L)'
;MTVLHRLLLTVFFLIAVSPVFAAGPSEHVRAIVSGIVTYTRWPSLTGAPKLCIFASSRFTHSLAHEDPDALPYQPVIVRNREEALKTTCDGFYFGSESPTEQSELTRRYGPRPLLLIAEQNTDCSIGSAFCLIINDDRVRFSVNLDVLTPQRGSG
;
A
#
# COMPACT_ATOMS: atom_id res chain seq x y z
N MET A 1 41.34 34.56 12.05
CA MET A 1 41.29 33.17 11.54
C MET A 1 40.74 32.15 12.56
N THR A 2 40.83 32.41 13.86
CA THR A 2 40.38 31.49 14.94
C THR A 2 38.87 31.46 15.19
N VAL A 3 38.18 32.60 15.02
CA VAL A 3 36.72 32.71 15.24
C VAL A 3 35.92 32.02 14.14
N LEU A 4 36.32 32.21 12.87
CA LEU A 4 35.68 31.55 11.72
C LEU A 4 35.83 30.03 11.79
N HIS A 5 36.98 29.54 12.26
CA HIS A 5 37.25 28.12 12.44
C HIS A 5 36.38 27.51 13.56
N ARG A 6 36.20 28.23 14.68
CA ARG A 6 35.27 27.83 15.74
C ARG A 6 33.82 27.80 15.27
N LEU A 7 33.40 28.78 14.47
CA LEU A 7 32.05 28.84 13.91
C LEU A 7 31.79 27.69 12.92
N LEU A 8 32.77 27.39 12.07
CA LEU A 8 32.73 26.25 11.13
C LEU A 8 32.66 24.91 11.86
N LEU A 9 33.43 24.74 12.94
CA LEU A 9 33.43 23.52 13.75
C LEU A 9 32.08 23.31 14.47
N THR A 10 31.44 24.37 14.98
CA THR A 10 30.11 24.25 15.61
C THR A 10 29.01 23.94 14.60
N VAL A 11 29.06 24.53 13.39
CA VAL A 11 28.10 24.22 12.33
C VAL A 11 28.26 22.78 11.83
N PHE A 12 29.49 22.29 11.67
CA PHE A 12 29.74 20.89 11.29
C PHE A 12 29.22 19.89 12.34
N PHE A 13 29.33 20.24 13.64
CA PHE A 13 28.80 19.41 14.72
C PHE A 13 27.25 19.41 14.78
N LEU A 14 26.60 20.51 14.43
CA LEU A 14 25.13 20.59 14.36
C LEU A 14 24.54 19.79 13.20
N ILE A 15 25.24 19.70 12.06
CA ILE A 15 24.79 18.91 10.90
C ILE A 15 24.96 17.40 11.18
N ALA A 16 26.03 17.01 11.88
CA ALA A 16 26.33 15.59 12.17
C ALA A 16 25.38 14.93 13.21
N VAL A 17 24.60 15.71 13.95
CA VAL A 17 23.69 15.22 15.01
C VAL A 17 22.21 15.30 14.58
N SER A 18 21.94 15.48 13.28
CA SER A 18 20.58 15.28 12.78
C SER A 18 20.25 13.79 12.92
N PRO A 19 19.22 13.38 13.67
CA PRO A 19 18.81 11.99 13.70
C PRO A 19 18.40 11.63 12.28
N VAL A 20 19.18 10.75 11.63
CA VAL A 20 18.70 10.03 10.46
C VAL A 20 17.60 9.12 11.01
N PHE A 21 16.34 9.57 10.92
CA PHE A 21 15.21 8.71 11.25
C PHE A 21 15.26 7.54 10.26
N ALA A 22 15.57 6.35 10.79
CA ALA A 22 15.49 5.14 9.99
C ALA A 22 14.03 4.94 9.59
N ALA A 23 13.78 4.76 8.30
CA ALA A 23 12.46 4.48 7.78
C ALA A 23 11.86 3.25 8.46
N GLY A 24 10.70 3.42 9.09
CA GLY A 24 10.00 2.32 9.77
C GLY A 24 9.22 1.45 8.78
N PRO A 25 8.65 0.31 9.23
CA PRO A 25 7.79 -0.54 8.41
C PRO A 25 6.65 0.24 7.73
N SER A 26 6.06 1.23 8.39
CA SER A 26 4.97 2.05 7.84
C SER A 26 5.36 2.87 6.61
N GLU A 27 6.57 3.45 6.62
CA GLU A 27 7.11 4.22 5.49
C GLU A 27 7.41 3.29 4.31
N HIS A 28 8.03 2.14 4.58
CA HIS A 28 8.29 1.13 3.56
C HIS A 28 7.01 0.54 2.94
N VAL A 29 5.99 0.25 3.76
CA VAL A 29 4.67 -0.19 3.28
C VAL A 29 4.06 0.89 2.38
N ARG A 30 4.05 2.15 2.82
CA ARG A 30 3.54 3.28 2.02
C ARG A 30 4.28 3.40 0.68
N ALA A 31 5.62 3.31 0.69
CA ALA A 31 6.44 3.39 -0.50
C ALA A 31 6.16 2.24 -1.49
N ILE A 32 6.06 1.00 -1.00
CA ILE A 32 5.78 -0.18 -1.84
C ILE A 32 4.38 -0.12 -2.42
N VAL A 33 3.36 0.20 -1.61
CA VAL A 33 1.97 0.32 -2.09
C VAL A 33 1.87 1.43 -3.12
N SER A 34 2.49 2.58 -2.88
CA SER A 34 2.54 3.69 -3.84
C SER A 34 3.23 3.27 -5.14
N GLY A 35 4.31 2.51 -5.06
CA GLY A 35 4.99 1.93 -6.22
C GLY A 35 4.08 0.98 -7.01
N ILE A 36 3.46 0.00 -6.35
CA ILE A 36 2.54 -0.96 -6.98
C ILE A 36 1.41 -0.22 -7.72
N VAL A 37 0.78 0.76 -7.07
CA VAL A 37 -0.29 1.57 -7.68
C VAL A 37 0.22 2.32 -8.90
N THR A 38 1.38 2.97 -8.81
CA THR A 38 1.99 3.76 -9.90
C THR A 38 2.32 2.91 -11.12
N TYR A 39 2.81 1.68 -10.92
CA TYR A 39 3.13 0.75 -12.00
C TYR A 39 1.93 -0.08 -12.48
N THR A 40 0.80 -0.02 -11.78
CA THR A 40 -0.45 -0.64 -12.23
C THR A 40 -1.04 0.17 -13.37
N ARG A 41 -1.45 -0.51 -14.45
CA ARG A 41 -2.12 0.13 -15.59
C ARG A 41 -3.62 0.25 -15.31
N TRP A 42 -4.16 1.44 -15.53
CA TRP A 42 -5.57 1.75 -15.30
C TRP A 42 -6.26 2.24 -16.59
N PRO A 43 -6.68 1.34 -17.49
CA PRO A 43 -7.12 1.72 -18.84
C PRO A 43 -8.35 2.64 -18.87
N SER A 44 -9.22 2.53 -17.86
CA SER A 44 -10.52 3.21 -17.82
C SER A 44 -10.55 4.39 -16.84
N LEU A 45 -9.41 4.79 -16.26
CA LEU A 45 -9.33 5.88 -15.28
C LEU A 45 -8.65 7.11 -15.85
N THR A 46 -9.20 8.27 -15.53
CA THR A 46 -8.67 9.60 -15.92
C THR A 46 -8.02 10.36 -14.76
N GLY A 47 -8.00 9.76 -13.55
CA GLY A 47 -7.41 10.34 -12.34
C GLY A 47 -6.78 9.26 -11.47
N ALA A 48 -6.38 9.66 -10.24
CA ALA A 48 -5.80 8.73 -9.28
C ALA A 48 -6.81 7.62 -8.91
N PRO A 49 -6.40 6.34 -8.94
CA PRO A 49 -7.27 5.21 -8.61
C PRO A 49 -7.72 5.29 -7.15
N LYS A 50 -8.95 4.87 -6.87
CA LYS A 50 -9.46 4.78 -5.51
C LYS A 50 -9.02 3.47 -4.87
N LEU A 51 -8.16 3.57 -3.86
CA LEU A 51 -7.68 2.43 -3.07
C LEU A 51 -8.49 2.33 -1.78
N CYS A 52 -9.32 1.30 -1.68
CA CYS A 52 -10.10 1.02 -0.49
C CYS A 52 -9.27 0.21 0.50
N ILE A 53 -8.98 0.81 1.65
CA ILE A 53 -8.12 0.27 2.70
C ILE A 53 -9.03 -0.22 3.82
N PHE A 54 -8.92 -1.52 4.15
CA PHE A 54 -9.68 -2.06 5.27
C PHE A 54 -9.18 -1.47 6.59
N ALA A 55 -10.12 -1.04 7.44
CA ALA A 55 -9.85 -0.46 8.75
C ALA A 55 -9.13 -1.43 9.72
N SER A 56 -9.11 -2.72 9.39
CA SER A 56 -8.35 -3.77 10.08
C SER A 56 -6.83 -3.67 9.88
N SER A 57 -6.37 -2.91 8.88
CA SER A 57 -4.95 -2.73 8.59
C SER A 57 -4.24 -1.96 9.70
N ARG A 58 -3.02 -2.42 10.01
CA ARG A 58 -2.12 -1.72 10.93
C ARG A 58 -1.48 -0.46 10.31
N PHE A 59 -1.60 -0.28 9.00
CA PHE A 59 -0.97 0.80 8.24
C PHE A 59 -1.97 1.84 7.71
N THR A 60 -3.20 1.88 8.23
CA THR A 60 -4.21 2.88 7.85
C THR A 60 -3.73 4.32 8.00
N HIS A 61 -2.90 4.63 9.01
CA HIS A 61 -2.32 5.96 9.16
C HIS A 61 -1.41 6.32 7.97
N SER A 62 -0.39 5.51 7.70
CA SER A 62 0.59 5.81 6.64
C SER A 62 0.01 5.66 5.23
N LEU A 63 -1.04 4.85 5.05
CA LEU A 63 -1.66 4.64 3.75
C LEU A 63 -2.80 5.61 3.42
N ALA A 64 -3.36 6.33 4.40
CA ALA A 64 -4.53 7.18 4.18
C ALA A 64 -4.52 8.56 4.85
N HIS A 65 -3.83 8.74 5.98
CA HIS A 65 -3.93 9.96 6.79
C HIS A 65 -2.67 10.81 6.73
N GLU A 66 -1.51 10.18 6.59
CA GLU A 66 -0.23 10.85 6.46
C GLU A 66 -0.08 11.41 5.05
N ASP A 67 -0.03 12.73 4.90
CA ASP A 67 0.15 13.43 3.62
C ASP A 67 -0.62 12.80 2.44
N PRO A 68 -1.97 12.80 2.49
CA PRO A 68 -2.79 12.08 1.51
C PRO A 68 -2.66 12.66 0.10
N ASP A 69 -2.35 13.94 -0.05
CA ASP A 69 -2.19 14.60 -1.34
C ASP A 69 -0.92 14.15 -2.08
N ALA A 70 0.07 13.60 -1.37
CA ALA A 70 1.27 13.01 -1.95
C ALA A 70 1.08 11.56 -2.45
N LEU A 71 -0.08 10.95 -2.23
CA LEU A 71 -0.34 9.57 -2.64
C LEU A 71 -0.68 9.47 -4.14
N PRO A 72 -0.21 8.43 -4.85
CA PRO A 72 -0.59 8.18 -6.24
C PRO A 72 -1.99 7.55 -6.37
N TYR A 73 -2.78 7.50 -5.29
CA TYR A 73 -4.13 6.96 -5.21
C TYR A 73 -4.99 7.81 -4.27
N GLN A 74 -6.31 7.68 -4.40
CA GLN A 74 -7.27 8.24 -3.46
C GLN A 74 -7.57 7.21 -2.35
N PRO A 75 -7.13 7.41 -1.10
CA PRO A 75 -7.40 6.47 -0.03
C PRO A 75 -8.85 6.55 0.45
N VAL A 76 -9.50 5.41 0.65
CA VAL A 76 -10.82 5.33 1.29
C VAL A 76 -10.82 4.22 2.35
N ILE A 77 -11.10 4.57 3.60
CA ILE A 77 -11.21 3.58 4.67
C ILE A 77 -12.56 2.87 4.58
N VAL A 78 -12.56 1.55 4.58
CA VAL A 78 -13.77 0.71 4.63
C VAL A 78 -13.70 -0.20 5.86
N ARG A 79 -14.82 -0.36 6.58
CA ARG A 79 -14.84 -1.11 7.85
C ARG A 79 -15.22 -2.57 7.69
N ASN A 80 -15.90 -2.91 6.61
CA ASN A 80 -16.38 -4.26 6.35
C ASN A 80 -16.67 -4.48 4.85
N ARG A 81 -16.97 -5.74 4.51
CA ARG A 81 -17.30 -6.17 3.15
C ARG A 81 -18.51 -5.43 2.55
N GLU A 82 -19.53 -5.11 3.33
CA GLU A 82 -20.73 -4.45 2.82
C GLU A 82 -20.43 -3.01 2.39
N GLU A 83 -19.68 -2.28 3.20
CA GLU A 83 -19.19 -0.94 2.88
C GLU A 83 -18.24 -0.96 1.69
N ALA A 84 -17.33 -1.94 1.65
CA ALA A 84 -16.44 -2.15 0.52
C ALA A 84 -17.21 -2.38 -0.79
N LEU A 85 -18.26 -3.22 -0.79
CA LEU A 85 -19.09 -3.50 -1.98
C LEU A 85 -19.93 -2.30 -2.43
N LYS A 86 -20.32 -1.42 -1.52
CA LYS A 86 -21.06 -0.18 -1.83
C LYS A 86 -20.13 0.93 -2.33
N THR A 87 -18.86 0.87 -1.98
CA THR A 87 -17.84 1.84 -2.39
C THR A 87 -17.30 1.43 -3.76
N THR A 88 -17.36 2.31 -4.77
CA THR A 88 -16.71 2.06 -6.08
C THR A 88 -15.20 2.27 -5.96
N CYS A 89 -14.45 1.18 -5.77
CA CYS A 89 -13.00 1.09 -5.57
C CYS A 89 -12.34 0.53 -6.84
N ASP A 90 -11.12 0.99 -7.12
CA ASP A 90 -10.27 0.46 -8.19
C ASP A 90 -9.27 -0.58 -7.65
N GLY A 91 -9.02 -0.55 -6.35
CA GLY A 91 -8.25 -1.58 -5.66
C GLY A 91 -8.63 -1.72 -4.19
N PHE A 92 -8.20 -2.83 -3.60
CA PHE A 92 -8.35 -3.15 -2.20
C PHE A 92 -6.98 -3.38 -1.56
N TYR A 93 -6.80 -2.78 -0.38
CA TYR A 93 -5.74 -3.09 0.54
C TYR A 93 -6.35 -3.79 1.76
N PHE A 94 -6.06 -5.07 1.91
CA PHE A 94 -6.56 -5.93 2.98
C PHE A 94 -5.62 -5.91 4.18
N GLY A 95 -6.21 -5.71 5.36
CA GLY A 95 -5.55 -5.76 6.65
C GLY A 95 -5.48 -7.19 7.15
N SER A 96 -6.44 -7.56 8.00
CA SER A 96 -6.53 -8.89 8.59
C SER A 96 -7.57 -9.81 7.92
N GLU A 97 -8.16 -9.41 6.79
CA GLU A 97 -9.11 -10.24 6.06
C GLU A 97 -8.39 -11.49 5.52
N SER A 98 -8.95 -12.67 5.78
CA SER A 98 -8.36 -13.94 5.35
C SER A 98 -8.33 -14.09 3.83
N PRO A 99 -7.44 -14.92 3.26
CA PRO A 99 -7.36 -15.11 1.80
C PRO A 99 -8.69 -15.57 1.17
N THR A 100 -9.51 -16.33 1.91
CA THR A 100 -10.86 -16.73 1.50
C THR A 100 -11.82 -15.54 1.47
N GLU A 101 -11.81 -14.67 2.48
CA GLU A 101 -12.64 -13.47 2.52
C GLU A 101 -12.26 -12.48 1.42
N GLN A 102 -10.96 -12.31 1.15
CA GLN A 102 -10.43 -11.52 0.03
C GLN A 102 -10.99 -12.02 -1.32
N SER A 103 -10.93 -13.34 -1.52
CA SER A 103 -11.45 -13.99 -2.73
C SER A 103 -12.97 -13.84 -2.85
N GLU A 104 -13.70 -14.00 -1.75
CA GLU A 104 -15.16 -13.83 -1.71
C GLU A 104 -15.61 -12.40 -2.02
N LEU A 105 -14.94 -11.40 -1.45
CA LEU A 105 -15.22 -9.99 -1.74
C LEU A 105 -15.07 -9.72 -3.24
N THR A 106 -13.93 -10.10 -3.80
CA THR A 106 -13.59 -9.86 -5.20
C THR A 106 -14.59 -10.53 -6.14
N ARG A 107 -14.99 -11.78 -5.87
CA ARG A 107 -16.02 -12.48 -6.67
C ARG A 107 -17.36 -11.75 -6.67
N ARG A 108 -17.76 -11.14 -5.55
CA ARG A 108 -19.02 -10.38 -5.44
C ARG A 108 -18.93 -8.99 -6.05
N TYR A 109 -17.73 -8.43 -6.13
CA TYR A 109 -17.49 -7.07 -6.63
C TYR A 109 -17.72 -6.93 -8.14
N GLY A 110 -17.58 -8.04 -8.88
CA GLY A 110 -17.90 -8.14 -10.30
C GLY A 110 -16.67 -8.13 -11.22
N PRO A 111 -16.88 -8.23 -12.55
CA PRO A 111 -15.83 -8.46 -13.53
C PRO A 111 -15.08 -7.16 -13.91
N ARG A 112 -14.43 -6.53 -12.94
CA ARG A 112 -13.58 -5.34 -13.16
C ARG A 112 -12.13 -5.67 -12.80
N PRO A 113 -11.14 -5.08 -13.49
CA PRO A 113 -9.77 -5.18 -13.05
C PRO A 113 -9.64 -4.48 -11.69
N LEU A 114 -9.26 -5.25 -10.67
CA LEU A 114 -9.05 -4.75 -9.31
C LEU A 114 -7.59 -4.98 -8.93
N LEU A 115 -6.95 -3.96 -8.36
CA LEU A 115 -5.67 -4.14 -7.68
C LEU A 115 -5.91 -4.72 -6.29
N LEU A 116 -5.34 -5.88 -5.98
CA LEU A 116 -5.53 -6.55 -4.69
C LEU A 116 -4.19 -6.67 -3.96
N ILE A 117 -4.08 -6.02 -2.81
CA ILE A 117 -2.88 -6.01 -1.95
C ILE A 117 -3.28 -6.51 -0.56
N ALA A 118 -2.54 -7.43 0.04
CA ALA A 118 -2.77 -7.89 1.41
C ALA A 118 -1.53 -7.73 2.28
N GLU A 119 -1.70 -7.25 3.52
CA GLU A 119 -0.60 -7.20 4.50
C GLU A 119 -0.44 -8.48 5.31
N GLN A 120 -1.49 -9.31 5.39
CA GLN A 120 -1.51 -10.61 6.07
C GLN A 120 -2.00 -11.72 5.13
N ASN A 121 -1.11 -12.19 4.26
CA ASN A 121 -1.31 -13.34 3.36
C ASN A 121 0.04 -13.86 2.85
N THR A 122 0.91 -14.32 3.75
CA THR A 122 2.31 -14.63 3.40
C THR A 122 2.46 -15.76 2.38
N ASP A 123 1.52 -16.71 2.36
CA ASP A 123 1.53 -17.84 1.41
C ASP A 123 1.22 -17.38 -0.02
N CYS A 124 0.42 -16.31 -0.17
CA CYS A 124 0.07 -15.67 -1.44
C CYS A 124 -0.46 -16.60 -2.53
N SER A 125 -1.08 -17.72 -2.15
CA SER A 125 -1.59 -18.72 -3.10
C SER A 125 -3.00 -18.41 -3.63
N ILE A 126 -3.81 -17.68 -2.85
CA ILE A 126 -5.17 -17.26 -3.19
C ILE A 126 -5.46 -15.87 -2.59
N GLY A 127 -6.57 -15.23 -2.98
CA GLY A 127 -7.00 -13.94 -2.45
C GLY A 127 -6.40 -12.78 -3.22
N SER A 128 -5.30 -12.23 -2.72
CA SER A 128 -4.66 -11.04 -3.29
C SER A 128 -3.58 -11.38 -4.32
N ALA A 129 -3.37 -10.46 -5.25
CA ALA A 129 -2.31 -10.55 -6.25
C ALA A 129 -0.94 -10.16 -5.67
N PHE A 130 -0.91 -9.16 -4.79
CA PHE A 130 0.29 -8.72 -4.10
C PHE A 130 0.14 -9.01 -2.60
N CYS A 131 1.07 -9.75 -2.03
CA CYS A 131 1.04 -10.06 -0.60
C CYS A 131 2.31 -9.56 0.05
N LEU A 132 2.18 -8.60 0.96
CA LEU A 132 3.32 -8.01 1.65
C LEU A 132 3.87 -9.01 2.67
N ILE A 133 5.20 -9.01 2.78
CA ILE A 133 5.95 -9.73 3.79
C ILE A 133 6.73 -8.67 4.56
N ILE A 134 6.21 -8.35 5.75
CA ILE A 134 6.65 -7.23 6.58
C ILE A 134 7.42 -7.77 7.76
N ASN A 135 8.72 -7.46 7.79
CA ASN A 135 9.61 -7.67 8.92
C ASN A 135 10.03 -6.30 9.48
N ASP A 136 10.62 -6.26 10.68
CA ASP A 136 10.94 -5.02 11.40
C ASP A 136 11.80 -4.04 10.60
N ASP A 137 12.75 -4.54 9.80
CA ASP A 137 13.72 -3.74 9.03
C ASP A 137 13.48 -3.75 7.52
N ARG A 138 12.53 -4.58 7.03
CA ARG A 138 12.37 -4.82 5.60
C ARG A 138 10.93 -5.18 5.24
N VAL A 139 10.43 -4.51 4.22
CA VAL A 139 9.18 -4.88 3.55
C VAL A 139 9.50 -5.38 2.15
N ARG A 140 8.94 -6.52 1.81
CA ARG A 140 9.01 -7.17 0.49
C ARG A 140 7.62 -7.68 0.14
N PHE A 141 7.41 -8.19 -1.07
CA PHE A 141 6.13 -8.75 -1.46
C PHE A 141 6.30 -9.97 -2.34
N SER A 142 5.32 -10.87 -2.27
CA SER A 142 5.10 -11.96 -3.22
C SER A 142 4.03 -11.56 -4.22
N VAL A 143 4.07 -12.15 -5.42
CA VAL A 143 3.10 -11.91 -6.47
C VAL A 143 2.44 -13.21 -6.89
N ASN A 144 1.11 -13.22 -6.93
CA ASN A 144 0.31 -14.28 -7.52
C ASN A 144 -0.10 -13.89 -8.94
N LEU A 145 0.52 -14.50 -9.95
CA LEU A 145 0.28 -14.20 -11.36
C LEU A 145 -1.07 -14.75 -11.86
N ASP A 146 -1.61 -15.78 -11.22
CA ASP A 146 -2.91 -16.37 -11.58
C ASP A 146 -4.06 -15.45 -11.19
N VAL A 147 -3.88 -14.63 -10.14
CA VAL A 147 -4.83 -13.58 -9.75
C VAL A 147 -4.70 -12.35 -10.64
N LEU A 148 -3.49 -12.02 -11.12
CA LEU A 148 -3.26 -10.87 -12.01
C LEU A 148 -3.75 -11.10 -13.44
N THR A 149 -3.82 -12.35 -13.88
CA THR A 149 -4.40 -12.68 -15.18
C THR A 149 -5.91 -12.77 -15.01
N PRO A 150 -6.70 -11.88 -15.63
CA PRO A 150 -8.13 -12.11 -15.69
C PRO A 150 -8.32 -13.47 -16.36
N GLN A 151 -9.03 -14.39 -15.69
CA GLN A 151 -9.68 -15.49 -16.37
C GLN A 151 -10.56 -14.82 -17.43
N ARG A 152 -10.07 -14.71 -18.67
CA ARG A 152 -10.93 -14.48 -19.82
C ARG A 152 -11.93 -15.61 -19.74
N GLY A 153 -13.15 -15.26 -19.33
CA GLY A 153 -14.24 -16.22 -19.28
C GLY A 153 -14.27 -16.96 -20.60
N SER A 154 -14.15 -18.27 -20.52
CA SER A 154 -14.57 -19.21 -21.54
C SER A 154 -16.04 -18.91 -21.82
N GLY A 155 -16.29 -18.04 -22.79
CA GLY A 155 -17.57 -17.91 -23.49
C GLY A 155 -17.49 -18.70 -24.78
#